data_AF-A0A9W9VQ40-F1
#
_entry.id   AF-A0A9W9VQ40-F1
#
_cell.length_a   1.000
_cell.length_b   1.000
_cell.length_c   1.000
_cell.angle_alpha   90.00
_cell.angle_beta   90.00
_cell.angle_gamma   90.00
#
_symmetry.space_group_name_H-M   'P 1'
#
loop_
_entity.id
_entity.type
_entity.pdbx_description
1 polymer ?
#
loop_
_entity_poly.entity_id
_entity_poly.type
_entity_poly.pdbx_seq_one_letter_code
_entity_poly.pdbx_strand_id
1 'polypeptide(L)'
;MKAATISFLCLAATGALAVPTKRTGQPVTITGLKATYSDQQGSVQFSIWDPNYSDSTSVSLNWDRPGQPPADSWSADHNYVVEFPNGVNYEEPKWLSFVIKRTGGAEEIDVALGSNADASQWGCLKEDGTQVCNFTGELIVTPYYP
;
A
#
# COMPACT_ATOMS: atom_id res chain seq x y z
N MET A 1 -0.99 -65.97 -28.76
CA MET A 1 -1.88 -64.95 -28.17
C MET A 1 -1.28 -63.58 -28.47
N LYS A 2 -2.00 -62.70 -29.16
CA LYS A 2 -1.51 -61.38 -29.60
C LYS A 2 -2.25 -60.34 -28.76
N ALA A 3 -1.52 -59.60 -27.91
CA ALA A 3 -2.08 -58.70 -26.91
C ALA A 3 -2.64 -57.42 -27.55
N ALA A 4 -3.82 -57.01 -27.09
CA ALA A 4 -4.48 -55.76 -27.41
C ALA A 4 -3.89 -54.62 -26.57
N THR A 5 -3.54 -53.49 -27.20
CA THR A 5 -3.09 -52.29 -26.50
C THR A 5 -4.21 -51.26 -26.53
N ILE A 6 -4.73 -50.96 -25.34
CA ILE A 6 -5.79 -49.99 -25.06
C ILE A 6 -5.20 -48.57 -25.10
N SER A 7 -5.88 -47.68 -25.80
CA SER A 7 -5.60 -46.25 -25.91
C SER A 7 -5.76 -45.53 -24.57
N PHE A 8 -4.84 -44.60 -24.26
CA PHE A 8 -5.03 -43.57 -23.24
C PHE A 8 -4.93 -42.19 -23.90
N LEU A 9 -6.08 -41.55 -24.08
CA LEU A 9 -6.20 -40.12 -24.40
C LEU A 9 -6.05 -39.33 -23.10
N CYS A 10 -4.85 -38.79 -22.85
CA CYS A 10 -4.67 -37.78 -21.81
C CYS A 10 -5.15 -36.42 -22.35
N LEU A 11 -6.39 -36.03 -22.02
CA LEU A 11 -6.78 -34.63 -22.09
C LEU A 11 -6.15 -33.90 -20.91
N ALA A 12 -5.01 -33.27 -21.15
CA ALA A 12 -4.48 -32.26 -20.23
C ALA A 12 -5.38 -31.03 -20.33
N ALA A 13 -6.33 -30.89 -19.41
CA ALA A 13 -7.00 -29.62 -19.17
C ALA A 13 -5.96 -28.66 -18.58
N THR A 14 -5.28 -27.90 -19.44
CA THR A 14 -4.53 -26.72 -19.01
C THR A 14 -5.55 -25.69 -18.55
N GLY A 15 -5.88 -25.74 -17.26
CA GLY A 15 -6.54 -24.62 -16.60
C GLY A 15 -5.60 -23.44 -16.68
N ALA A 16 -5.78 -22.59 -17.69
CA ALA A 16 -5.25 -21.24 -17.66
C ALA A 16 -5.90 -20.58 -16.46
N LEU A 17 -5.17 -20.47 -15.35
CA LEU A 17 -5.52 -19.55 -14.29
C LEU A 17 -5.59 -18.19 -14.97
N ALA A 18 -6.81 -17.69 -15.16
CA ALA A 18 -7.04 -16.34 -15.64
C ALA A 18 -6.47 -15.42 -14.57
N VAL A 19 -5.17 -15.12 -14.65
CA VAL A 19 -4.57 -14.04 -13.90
C VAL A 19 -5.32 -12.80 -14.37
N PRO A 20 -6.05 -12.10 -13.49
CA PRO A 20 -6.71 -10.87 -13.89
C PRO A 20 -5.67 -9.99 -14.57
N THR A 21 -5.91 -9.64 -15.83
CA THR A 21 -5.08 -8.69 -16.56
C THR A 21 -4.97 -7.44 -15.69
N LYS A 22 -3.76 -7.04 -15.28
CA LYS A 22 -3.52 -5.82 -14.51
C LYS A 22 -4.29 -4.67 -15.18
N ARG A 23 -5.30 -4.16 -14.50
CA ARG A 23 -6.18 -3.08 -14.91
C ARG A 23 -5.53 -1.76 -14.52
N THR A 24 -4.91 -1.16 -15.52
CA THR A 24 -4.32 0.17 -15.45
C THR A 24 -5.37 1.23 -15.09
N GLY A 25 -4.99 2.22 -14.29
CA GLY A 25 -5.79 3.41 -13.96
C GLY A 25 -7.03 3.15 -13.11
N GLN A 26 -7.20 1.94 -12.56
CA GLN A 26 -8.28 1.67 -11.62
C GLN A 26 -7.95 2.29 -10.25
N PRO A 27 -8.91 3.02 -9.64
CA PRO A 27 -8.73 3.56 -8.30
C PRO A 27 -8.42 2.48 -7.28
N VAL A 28 -7.54 2.82 -6.35
CA VAL A 28 -7.28 2.02 -5.15
C VAL A 28 -7.99 2.65 -3.96
N THR A 29 -8.31 1.83 -2.96
CA THR A 29 -8.89 2.29 -1.71
C THR A 29 -7.89 2.08 -0.58
N ILE A 30 -7.56 3.13 0.15
CA ILE A 30 -6.68 3.10 1.32
C ILE A 30 -7.52 3.32 2.57
N THR A 31 -7.39 2.43 3.55
CA THR A 31 -8.15 2.45 4.80
C THR A 31 -7.25 2.29 6.02
N GLY A 32 -7.74 2.68 7.18
CA GLY A 32 -7.05 2.51 8.46
C GLY A 32 -5.71 3.26 8.55
N LEU A 33 -5.55 4.34 7.77
CA LEU A 33 -4.30 5.10 7.72
C LEU A 33 -4.03 5.76 9.07
N LYS A 34 -2.91 5.37 9.68
CA LYS A 34 -2.44 5.82 10.99
C LYS A 34 -0.96 6.15 10.93
N ALA A 35 -0.57 7.26 11.53
CA ALA A 35 0.82 7.62 11.74
C ALA A 35 1.10 7.83 13.23
N THR A 36 2.24 7.37 13.72
CA THR A 36 2.66 7.56 15.11
C THR A 36 4.09 8.06 15.15
N TYR A 37 4.34 9.13 15.92
CA TYR A 37 5.65 9.75 16.05
C TYR A 37 5.99 10.00 17.53
N SER A 38 7.05 9.37 18.03
CA SER A 38 7.65 9.63 19.34
C SER A 38 9.09 10.12 19.16
N ASP A 39 9.77 10.59 20.20
CA ASP A 39 11.15 11.07 20.06
C ASP A 39 12.14 9.99 19.56
N GLN A 40 11.79 8.71 19.69
CA GLN A 40 12.62 7.57 19.32
C GLN A 40 12.17 6.83 18.06
N GLN A 41 10.89 6.90 17.70
CA GLN A 41 10.34 6.07 16.63
C GLN A 41 9.27 6.80 15.83
N GLY A 42 9.25 6.53 14.52
CA GLY A 42 8.17 6.89 13.62
C GLY A 42 7.54 5.64 13.02
N SER A 43 6.23 5.69 12.76
CA SER A 43 5.53 4.63 12.04
C SER A 43 4.37 5.16 11.20
N VAL A 44 4.10 4.46 10.10
CA VAL A 44 2.90 4.63 9.25
C VAL A 44 2.31 3.26 8.96
N GLN A 45 1.00 3.15 9.11
CA GLN A 45 0.25 1.90 8.92
C GLN A 45 -1.02 2.19 8.13
N PHE A 46 -1.38 1.30 7.20
CA PHE A 46 -2.63 1.36 6.46
C PHE A 46 -2.91 0.02 5.76
N SER A 47 -4.10 -0.10 5.18
CA SER A 47 -4.44 -1.19 4.27
C SER A 47 -4.78 -0.63 2.89
N ILE A 48 -4.38 -1.33 1.84
CA ILE A 48 -4.70 -1.00 0.45
C ILE A 48 -5.54 -2.11 -0.17
N TRP A 49 -6.70 -1.75 -0.70
CA TRP A 49 -7.47 -2.58 -1.61
C TRP A 49 -7.25 -2.08 -3.03
N ASP A 50 -6.87 -2.99 -3.91
CA ASP A 50 -6.55 -2.71 -5.31
C ASP A 50 -7.24 -3.77 -6.19
N PRO A 51 -8.05 -3.35 -7.18
CA PRO A 51 -8.71 -4.27 -8.12
C PRO A 51 -7.79 -5.23 -8.88
N ASN A 52 -6.48 -5.00 -8.88
CA ASN A 52 -5.48 -5.86 -9.51
C ASN A 52 -5.07 -7.07 -8.67
N TYR A 53 -5.41 -7.08 -7.39
CA TYR A 53 -5.07 -8.14 -6.46
C TYR A 53 -6.36 -8.71 -5.84
N SER A 54 -6.34 -9.98 -5.45
CA SER A 54 -7.52 -10.65 -4.89
C SER A 54 -7.87 -10.19 -3.48
N ASP A 55 -6.89 -9.67 -2.75
CA ASP A 55 -6.96 -9.42 -1.33
C ASP A 55 -6.47 -8.00 -1.00
N SER A 56 -6.91 -7.50 0.15
CA SER A 56 -6.38 -6.27 0.72
C SER A 56 -4.99 -6.53 1.31
N THR A 57 -4.07 -5.62 1.06
CA THR A 57 -2.70 -5.70 1.56
C THR A 57 -2.50 -4.73 2.73
N SER A 58 -1.98 -5.23 3.84
CA SER A 58 -1.57 -4.36 4.95
C SER A 58 -0.14 -3.88 4.79
N VAL A 59 0.07 -2.60 5.08
CA VAL A 59 1.38 -1.94 5.07
C VAL A 59 1.67 -1.41 6.46
N SER A 60 2.86 -1.70 6.98
CA SER A 60 3.34 -1.21 8.27
C SER A 60 4.81 -0.89 8.17
N LEU A 61 5.13 0.39 8.35
CA LEU A 61 6.46 0.95 8.20
C LEU A 61 6.88 1.54 9.53
N ASN A 62 8.08 1.20 9.98
CA ASN A 62 8.64 1.68 11.23
C ASN A 62 10.09 2.11 11.00
N TRP A 63 10.52 3.18 11.66
CA TRP A 63 11.88 3.68 11.57
C TRP A 63 12.30 4.39 12.86
N ASP A 64 13.61 4.41 13.11
CA ASP A 64 14.17 5.13 14.25
C ASP A 64 14.20 6.64 13.98
N ARG A 65 13.79 7.43 14.96
CA ARG A 65 13.89 8.91 14.92
C ARG A 65 15.19 9.37 15.58
N PRO A 66 15.78 10.50 15.10
CA PRO A 66 15.26 11.44 14.11
C PRO A 66 15.53 11.05 12.63
N GLY A 67 15.84 9.79 12.35
CA GLY A 67 16.00 9.27 10.98
C GLY A 67 14.73 9.41 10.14
N GLN A 68 14.83 9.10 8.86
CA GLN A 68 13.71 9.13 7.90
C GLN A 68 13.21 7.70 7.63
N PRO A 69 11.97 7.54 7.11
CA PRO A 69 11.50 6.23 6.65
C PRO A 69 12.49 5.58 5.66
N PRO A 70 12.69 4.25 5.72
CA PRO A 70 13.58 3.57 4.80
C PRO A 70 13.05 3.67 3.36
N ALA A 71 13.98 3.81 2.41
CA ALA A 71 13.66 3.96 0.99
C ALA A 71 13.04 2.71 0.35
N ASP A 72 13.23 1.55 0.97
CA ASP A 72 12.73 0.23 0.57
C ASP A 72 11.61 -0.24 1.50
N SER A 73 10.61 0.61 1.70
CA SER A 73 9.46 0.33 2.56
C SER A 73 8.42 -0.52 1.81
N TRP A 74 8.56 -1.85 1.87
CA TRP A 74 7.68 -2.80 1.16
C TRP A 74 6.43 -3.19 1.94
N SER A 75 5.35 -3.47 1.22
CA SER A 75 4.22 -4.23 1.77
C SER A 75 4.64 -5.67 2.09
N ALA A 76 3.95 -6.33 3.03
CA ALA A 76 4.31 -7.68 3.46
C ALA A 76 4.28 -8.74 2.33
N ASP A 77 3.40 -8.54 1.35
CA ASP A 77 3.26 -9.38 0.15
C ASP A 77 4.16 -8.93 -1.01
N HIS A 78 4.98 -7.89 -0.81
CA HIS A 78 5.87 -7.29 -1.82
C HIS A 78 5.16 -6.80 -3.09
N ASN A 79 3.85 -6.55 -3.03
CA ASN A 79 3.10 -5.98 -4.14
C ASN A 79 3.24 -4.47 -4.28
N TYR A 80 3.69 -3.79 -3.22
CA TYR A 80 3.85 -2.35 -3.19
C TYR A 80 5.17 -1.92 -2.55
N VAL A 81 5.72 -0.83 -3.06
CA VAL A 81 6.77 -0.03 -2.42
C VAL A 81 6.12 1.28 -1.97
N VAL A 82 6.41 1.70 -0.75
CA VAL A 82 6.04 3.02 -0.23
C VAL A 82 7.29 3.88 -0.17
N GLU A 83 7.21 5.09 -0.69
CA GLU A 83 8.33 6.03 -0.72
C GLU A 83 7.91 7.34 -0.08
N PHE A 84 8.82 7.95 0.70
CA PHE A 84 8.64 9.28 1.27
C PHE A 84 9.59 10.24 0.54
N PRO A 85 9.26 10.70 -0.68
CA PRO A 85 10.19 11.48 -1.51
C PRO A 85 10.64 12.78 -0.86
N ASN A 86 9.78 13.38 -0.03
CA ASN A 86 10.08 14.59 0.74
C ASN A 86 10.43 14.31 2.21
N GLY A 87 10.57 13.03 2.58
CA GLY A 87 10.67 12.60 3.97
C GLY A 87 9.41 12.87 4.80
N VAL A 88 9.55 12.81 6.11
CA VAL A 88 8.52 13.16 7.10
C VAL A 88 8.92 14.45 7.80
N ASN A 89 8.02 15.45 7.78
CA ASN A 89 8.18 16.68 8.53
C ASN A 89 7.75 16.48 9.99
N TYR A 90 8.74 16.40 10.89
CA TYR A 90 8.50 16.21 12.32
C TYR A 90 8.07 17.46 13.08
N GLU A 91 8.27 18.65 12.51
CA GLU A 91 7.81 19.92 13.10
C GLU A 91 6.33 20.13 12.80
N GLU A 92 5.86 19.62 11.66
CA GLU A 92 4.46 19.63 11.28
C GLU A 92 3.90 18.21 11.01
N PRO A 93 3.86 17.33 12.02
CA PRO A 93 3.42 15.93 11.91
C PRO A 93 1.94 15.75 11.52
N LYS A 94 1.19 16.86 11.42
CA LYS A 94 -0.16 16.90 10.85
C LYS A 94 -0.16 16.76 9.32
N TRP A 95 0.98 16.97 8.67
CA TRP A 95 1.13 16.76 7.24
C TRP A 95 1.85 15.45 6.99
N LEU A 96 1.26 14.62 6.13
CA LEU A 96 1.82 13.33 5.75
C LEU A 96 1.71 13.21 4.24
N SER A 97 2.84 12.98 3.58
CA SER A 97 2.88 12.72 2.14
C SER A 97 3.77 11.54 1.83
N PHE A 98 3.29 10.62 1.01
CA PHE A 98 4.07 9.49 0.51
C PHE A 98 3.50 9.01 -0.83
N VAL A 99 4.31 8.24 -1.55
CA VAL A 99 3.97 7.66 -2.85
C VAL A 99 3.92 6.14 -2.68
N ILE A 100 2.91 5.49 -3.25
CA ILE A 100 2.83 4.04 -3.35
C ILE A 100 3.06 3.64 -4.81
N LYS A 101 4.00 2.72 -5.04
CA LYS A 101 4.31 2.14 -6.35
C LYS A 101 3.95 0.67 -6.37
N ARG A 102 3.24 0.24 -7.41
CA ARG A 102 2.99 -1.20 -7.65
C ARG A 102 4.28 -1.87 -8.11
N THR A 103 4.59 -3.05 -7.57
CA THR A 103 5.75 -3.83 -7.99
C THR A 103 5.66 -4.21 -9.48
N GLY A 104 6.64 -3.75 -10.25
CA GLY A 104 6.69 -3.96 -11.70
C GLY A 104 5.64 -3.15 -12.48
N GLY A 105 5.00 -2.15 -11.88
CA GLY A 105 4.18 -1.14 -12.55
C GLY A 105 4.92 0.19 -12.65
N ALA A 106 4.53 1.02 -13.62
CA ALA A 106 5.02 2.41 -13.74
C ALA A 106 4.01 3.42 -13.17
N GLU A 107 2.93 2.95 -12.55
CA GLU A 107 1.91 3.79 -11.94
C GLU A 107 2.28 4.14 -10.50
N GLU A 108 2.01 5.38 -10.13
CA GLU A 108 2.21 5.93 -8.79
C GLU A 108 0.86 6.34 -8.18
N ILE A 109 0.74 6.20 -6.86
CA ILE A 109 -0.42 6.62 -6.08
C ILE A 109 0.09 7.63 -5.06
N ASP A 110 -0.30 8.89 -5.22
CA ASP A 110 0.04 9.95 -4.28
C ASP A 110 -0.94 9.98 -3.11
N VAL A 111 -0.39 9.92 -1.91
CA VAL A 111 -1.15 10.15 -0.68
C VAL A 111 -0.62 11.43 -0.05
N ALA A 112 -1.50 12.42 0.13
CA ALA A 112 -1.18 13.67 0.81
C ALA A 112 -2.31 14.04 1.76
N LEU A 113 -1.99 14.08 3.06
CA LEU A 113 -2.92 14.43 4.14
C LEU A 113 -2.50 15.73 4.83
N GLY A 114 -3.50 16.48 5.31
CA GLY A 114 -3.32 17.76 5.98
C GLY A 114 -3.42 18.98 5.06
N SER A 115 -3.46 18.79 3.73
CA SER A 115 -3.32 19.89 2.77
C SER A 115 -4.58 20.53 2.22
N ASN A 116 -5.73 19.86 2.18
CA ASN A 116 -7.07 20.42 1.89
C ASN A 116 -8.16 19.34 2.11
N ALA A 117 -9.45 19.76 2.17
CA ALA A 117 -10.75 19.03 2.22
C ALA A 117 -10.88 17.80 3.17
N ASP A 118 -9.97 16.83 3.11
CA ASP A 118 -9.92 15.62 3.93
C ASP A 118 -9.26 15.87 5.30
N ALA A 119 -8.79 17.10 5.54
CA ALA A 119 -8.22 17.55 6.81
C ALA A 119 -9.18 17.37 8.01
N SER A 120 -10.50 17.28 7.77
CA SER A 120 -11.46 16.96 8.83
C SER A 120 -11.42 15.50 9.29
N GLN A 121 -10.98 14.59 8.41
CA GLN A 121 -10.89 13.15 8.69
C GLN A 121 -9.50 12.75 9.16
N TRP A 122 -8.46 13.55 8.85
CA TRP A 122 -7.10 13.38 9.37
C TRP A 122 -6.90 14.17 10.68
N GLY A 123 -7.00 13.47 11.81
CA GLY A 123 -6.88 14.07 13.14
C GLY A 123 -5.62 13.59 13.86
N CYS A 124 -4.91 14.50 14.52
CA CYS A 124 -3.75 14.18 15.35
C CYS A 124 -3.97 14.56 16.82
N LEU A 125 -3.60 13.67 17.72
CA LEU A 125 -3.56 13.88 19.16
C LEU A 125 -2.13 13.65 19.66
N LYS A 126 -1.75 14.34 20.74
CA LYS A 126 -0.47 14.14 21.41
C LYS A 126 -0.73 13.59 22.81
N GLU A 127 -0.21 12.41 23.09
CA GLU A 127 -0.33 11.71 24.36
C GLU A 127 1.07 11.31 24.82
N ASP A 128 1.48 11.75 26.01
CA ASP A 128 2.76 11.39 26.65
C ASP A 128 4.00 11.52 25.73
N GLY A 129 4.07 12.63 24.99
CA GLY A 129 5.18 12.90 24.06
C GLY A 129 5.07 12.19 22.71
N THR A 130 4.12 11.28 22.55
CA THR A 130 3.82 10.59 21.30
C THR A 130 2.68 11.28 20.56
N GLN A 131 2.91 11.60 19.29
CA GLN A 131 1.87 12.09 18.41
C GLN A 131 1.26 10.95 17.62
N VAL A 132 -0.06 10.80 17.70
CA VAL A 132 -0.83 9.79 16.98
C VAL A 132 -1.79 10.51 16.05
N CYS A 133 -1.67 10.25 14.76
CA CYS A 133 -2.55 10.76 13.72
C CYS A 133 -3.33 9.62 13.08
N ASN A 134 -4.63 9.81 12.86
CA ASN A 134 -5.50 8.80 12.27
C ASN A 134 -6.41 9.42 11.22
N PHE A 135 -6.63 8.69 10.13
CA PHE A 135 -7.63 9.00 9.13
C PHE A 135 -8.91 8.22 9.43
N THR A 136 -10.03 8.91 9.57
CA THR A 136 -11.32 8.30 9.95
C THR A 136 -12.19 7.86 8.77
N GLY A 137 -11.71 8.03 7.53
CA GLY A 137 -12.42 7.65 6.31
C GLY A 137 -11.69 6.62 5.46
N GLU A 138 -12.09 6.56 4.19
CA GLU A 138 -11.42 5.80 3.13
C GLU A 138 -10.89 6.80 2.10
N LEU A 139 -9.64 6.62 1.67
CA LEU A 139 -9.06 7.40 0.58
C LEU A 139 -9.21 6.62 -0.71
N ILE A 140 -9.98 7.14 -1.65
CA ILE A 140 -10.11 6.57 -2.99
C ILE A 140 -9.19 7.38 -3.90
N VAL A 141 -8.10 6.76 -4.36
CA VAL A 141 -7.05 7.45 -5.12
C VAL A 141 -6.88 6.77 -6.47
N THR A 142 -6.88 7.57 -7.53
CA THR A 142 -6.62 7.08 -8.89
C THR A 142 -5.11 7.09 -9.14
N PRO A 143 -4.49 5.95 -9.49
CA PRO A 143 -3.09 5.92 -9.90
C PRO A 143 -2.83 6.79 -11.14
N TYR A 144 -1.65 7.37 -11.24
CA TYR A 144 -1.21 8.15 -12.40
C TYR A 144 0.15 7.66 -12.90
N TYR A 145 0.52 8.12 -14.10
CA TYR A 145 1.84 7.92 -14.67
C TYR A 145 2.65 9.21 -14.51
N PRO A 146 3.82 9.17 -13.83
CA PRO A 146 4.69 10.33 -13.65
C PRO A 146 5.34 10.80 -14.97
#